data_AF-A0A9P5RTF8-F1
#
_entry.id   AF-A0A9P5RTF8-F1
#
_cell.length_a   1.000
_cell.length_b   1.000
_cell.length_c   1.000
_cell.angle_alpha   90.00
_cell.angle_beta   90.00
_cell.angle_gamma   90.00
#
_symmetry.space_group_name_H-M   'P 1'
#
loop_
_entity.id
_entity.type
_entity.pdbx_description
1 polymer ?
#
loop_
_entity_poly.entity_id
_entity_poly.type
_entity_poly.pdbx_seq_one_letter_code
_entity_poly.pdbx_strand_id
1 'polypeptide(L)'
;GASVIRMLSNWLTVDVFLAGIRRYLKKHEYSNATTDDLWNALSEESKIDVREFMNTWTRVIGIPILNVTEADGVVSVEQHRYLSTNDVKPEEDETIWWVPMGVHPKPTSIADPNQTLKTRSLKFEIPEGAYLFNKDYSGVFRTNYPPSAIARIGDAILSGSDLVGLSDRAGLVADISSLAKSGHTETKNFLDLVQYYKNENTYVVWELLAQRVGEIGAIFAANETVHQQVLHFQRNLVDQMVEKLGWEFPEGEDYLTSRLRNVILRTAGRAGHVATVAEAKRRFKIFASDAAQESILHPSIRQTAFEMVLSNGGDEEFRQVLKYFHSAPKQDQQVVALLALGSVQQPELIAEVQALAISEHVRPQDITYVLAGLSGNAKARLSTWEFVKKNWTLISDRYKSSMGLLGLCVKYPLAQLADKALVQDVTEFFAEKDTKDFQRALDQAIEGLNVNSAWVEREQESLGAWLTSNKY
;
A
#
# COMPACT_ATOMS: atom_id res chain seq x y z
N GLY A 1 -5.75 8.19 -14.58
CA GLY A 1 -7.04 8.12 -15.29
C GLY A 1 -8.20 8.26 -14.34
N ALA A 2 -8.74 7.15 -13.80
CA ALA A 2 -9.94 7.16 -12.97
C ALA A 2 -9.90 8.13 -11.77
N SER A 3 -8.81 8.17 -11.01
CA SER A 3 -8.67 9.10 -9.86
C SER A 3 -8.73 10.57 -10.30
N VAL A 4 -8.13 10.91 -11.44
CA VAL A 4 -8.17 12.27 -12.00
C VAL A 4 -9.59 12.65 -12.43
N ILE A 5 -10.34 11.70 -13.02
CA ILE A 5 -11.76 11.91 -13.35
C ILE A 5 -12.61 12.09 -12.09
N ARG A 6 -12.35 11.32 -11.02
CA ARG A 6 -13.04 11.51 -9.73
C ARG A 6 -12.74 12.88 -9.13
N MET A 7 -11.49 13.33 -9.16
CA MET A 7 -11.11 14.67 -8.72
C MET A 7 -11.85 15.75 -9.52
N LEU A 8 -11.88 15.63 -10.85
CA LEU A 8 -12.60 16.55 -11.73
C LEU A 8 -14.10 16.57 -11.43
N SER A 9 -14.71 15.40 -11.22
CA SER A 9 -16.13 15.29 -10.87
C SER A 9 -16.45 15.93 -9.51
N ASN A 10 -15.55 15.87 -8.54
CA ASN A 10 -15.75 16.55 -7.25
C ASN A 10 -15.57 18.07 -7.40
N TRP A 11 -14.54 18.50 -8.14
CA TRP A 11 -14.29 19.92 -8.40
C TRP A 11 -15.43 20.61 -9.17
N LEU A 12 -16.06 19.92 -10.12
CA LEU A 12 -17.21 20.44 -10.88
C LEU A 12 -18.56 20.22 -10.20
N THR A 13 -18.63 19.37 -9.17
CA THR A 13 -19.83 18.66 -8.69
C THR A 13 -20.29 17.52 -9.63
N VAL A 14 -20.84 16.46 -9.02
CA VAL A 14 -21.28 15.24 -9.72
C VAL A 14 -22.35 15.54 -10.77
N ASP A 15 -23.29 16.43 -10.47
CA ASP A 15 -24.41 16.73 -11.37
C ASP A 15 -23.94 17.43 -12.66
N VAL A 16 -23.08 18.45 -12.52
CA VAL A 16 -22.49 19.17 -13.65
C VAL A 16 -21.60 18.23 -14.47
N PHE A 17 -20.80 17.40 -13.79
CA PHE A 17 -19.97 16.42 -14.46
C PHE A 17 -20.80 15.44 -15.29
N LEU A 18 -21.85 14.83 -14.71
CA LEU A 18 -22.72 13.90 -15.42
C LEU A 18 -23.49 14.56 -16.56
N ALA A 19 -23.93 15.80 -16.40
CA ALA A 19 -24.57 16.56 -17.47
C ALA A 19 -23.61 16.77 -18.66
N GLY A 20 -22.35 17.14 -18.39
CA GLY A 20 -21.35 17.30 -19.44
C GLY A 20 -20.93 15.97 -20.09
N ILE A 21 -20.89 14.86 -19.34
CA ILE A 21 -20.70 13.52 -19.92
C ILE A 21 -21.86 13.14 -20.84
N ARG A 22 -23.12 13.40 -20.46
CA ARG A 22 -24.27 13.14 -21.34
C ARG A 22 -24.18 13.94 -22.63
N ARG A 23 -23.78 15.21 -22.54
CA ARG A 23 -23.53 16.08 -23.70
C ARG A 23 -22.44 15.49 -24.60
N TYR A 24 -21.30 15.12 -24.01
CA TYR A 24 -20.18 14.51 -24.73
C TYR A 24 -20.61 13.23 -25.47
N LEU A 25 -21.26 12.29 -24.78
CA LEU A 25 -21.67 11.02 -25.37
C LEU A 25 -22.68 11.22 -26.51
N LYS A 26 -23.66 12.13 -26.36
CA LYS A 26 -24.62 12.44 -27.43
C LYS A 26 -23.96 13.08 -28.65
N LYS A 27 -22.99 13.96 -28.44
CA LYS A 27 -22.31 14.69 -29.52
C LYS A 27 -21.40 13.78 -30.36
N HIS A 28 -20.80 12.77 -29.73
CA HIS A 28 -19.85 11.85 -30.36
C HIS A 28 -20.43 10.45 -30.57
N GLU A 29 -21.76 10.31 -30.51
CA GLU A 29 -22.44 9.04 -30.72
C GLU A 29 -22.10 8.48 -32.10
N TYR A 30 -21.74 7.19 -32.16
CA TYR A 30 -21.33 6.48 -33.39
C TYR A 30 -20.11 7.08 -34.12
N SER A 31 -19.28 7.88 -33.44
CA SER A 31 -18.08 8.50 -33.99
C SER A 31 -16.89 8.38 -33.04
N ASN A 32 -15.79 9.06 -33.35
CA ASN A 32 -14.58 9.13 -32.54
C ASN A 32 -14.50 10.48 -31.80
N ALA A 33 -13.64 10.52 -30.78
CA ALA A 33 -13.39 11.72 -29.98
C ALA A 33 -11.92 11.76 -29.53
N THR A 34 -11.48 12.96 -29.19
CA THR A 34 -10.16 13.26 -28.64
C THR A 34 -10.28 13.71 -27.18
N THR A 35 -9.16 13.81 -26.48
CA THR A 35 -9.11 14.34 -25.11
C THR A 35 -9.75 15.73 -24.98
N ASP A 36 -9.54 16.60 -25.98
CA ASP A 36 -10.05 17.98 -25.95
C ASP A 36 -11.58 18.04 -26.12
N ASP A 37 -12.19 17.06 -26.80
CA ASP A 37 -13.64 16.99 -26.98
C ASP A 37 -14.39 16.78 -25.65
N LEU A 38 -13.82 15.96 -24.76
CA LEU A 38 -14.34 15.75 -23.41
C LEU A 38 -14.26 17.04 -22.59
N TRP A 39 -13.12 17.73 -22.62
CA TRP A 39 -12.93 18.98 -21.89
C TRP A 39 -13.88 20.08 -22.39
N ASN A 40 -14.08 20.18 -23.71
CA ASN A 40 -15.03 21.14 -24.29
C ASN A 40 -16.46 20.90 -23.79
N ALA A 41 -16.93 19.66 -23.79
CA ALA A 41 -18.27 19.33 -23.31
C ALA A 41 -18.46 19.65 -21.81
N LEU A 42 -17.45 19.39 -20.99
CA LEU A 42 -17.48 19.72 -19.56
C LEU A 42 -17.36 21.23 -19.32
N SER A 43 -16.54 21.96 -20.09
CA SER A 43 -16.46 23.42 -20.02
C SER A 43 -17.76 24.10 -20.43
N GLU A 44 -18.41 23.61 -21.49
CA GLU A 44 -19.73 24.11 -21.93
C GLU A 44 -20.79 23.98 -20.84
N GLU A 45 -20.78 22.87 -20.10
CA GLU A 45 -21.76 22.60 -19.04
C GLU A 45 -21.44 23.38 -17.76
N SER A 46 -20.18 23.35 -17.31
CA SER A 46 -19.75 23.96 -16.05
C SER A 46 -19.55 25.48 -16.10
N LYS A 47 -19.40 26.03 -17.31
CA LYS A 47 -19.00 27.44 -17.55
C LYS A 47 -17.64 27.79 -16.96
N ILE A 48 -16.81 26.79 -16.68
CA ILE A 48 -15.43 26.92 -16.20
C ILE A 48 -14.51 26.36 -17.30
N ASP A 49 -13.29 26.89 -17.41
CA ASP A 49 -12.29 26.30 -18.29
C ASP A 49 -11.73 24.99 -17.69
N VAL A 50 -12.41 23.88 -18.01
CA VAL A 50 -12.00 22.53 -17.62
C VAL A 50 -10.71 22.11 -18.34
N ARG A 51 -10.46 22.64 -19.55
CA ARG A 51 -9.28 22.28 -20.33
C ARG A 51 -8.02 22.79 -19.63
N GLU A 52 -8.01 24.04 -19.19
CA GLU A 52 -6.88 24.63 -18.47
C GLU A 52 -6.56 23.84 -17.19
N PHE A 53 -7.59 23.51 -16.40
CA PHE A 53 -7.44 22.65 -15.23
C PHE A 53 -6.84 21.28 -15.60
N MET A 54 -7.43 20.58 -16.57
CA MET A 54 -7.07 19.19 -16.91
C MET A 54 -5.76 19.03 -17.67
N ASN A 55 -5.23 20.09 -18.29
CA ASN A 55 -3.99 20.03 -19.05
C ASN A 55 -2.82 19.55 -18.19
N THR A 56 -2.64 20.12 -16.99
CA THR A 56 -1.55 19.73 -16.07
C THR A 56 -1.71 18.29 -15.59
N TRP A 57 -2.93 17.83 -15.33
CA TRP A 57 -3.23 16.49 -14.83
C TRP A 57 -3.13 15.36 -15.86
N THR A 58 -3.13 15.69 -17.16
CA THR A 58 -3.14 14.69 -18.25
C THR A 58 -1.90 14.71 -19.12
N ARG A 59 -1.16 15.83 -19.15
CA ARG A 59 0.02 16.00 -20.00
C ARG A 59 1.33 16.05 -19.22
N VAL A 60 1.30 16.30 -17.92
CA VAL A 60 2.49 16.30 -17.05
C VAL A 60 2.54 15.02 -16.22
N ILE A 61 3.70 14.36 -16.22
CA ILE A 61 3.92 13.14 -15.43
C ILE A 61 4.14 13.52 -13.96
N GLY A 62 3.48 12.80 -13.05
CA GLY A 62 3.61 12.98 -11.61
C GLY A 62 2.38 13.63 -10.99
N ILE A 63 2.49 13.96 -9.71
CA ILE A 63 1.44 14.60 -8.90
C ILE A 63 2.09 15.62 -7.96
N PRO A 64 1.33 16.61 -7.45
CA PRO A 64 1.86 17.52 -6.46
C PRO A 64 1.78 16.95 -5.03
N ILE A 65 2.68 17.44 -4.19
CA ILE A 65 2.59 17.45 -2.72
C ILE A 65 2.22 18.87 -2.28
N LEU A 66 1.32 18.98 -1.30
CA LEU A 66 1.02 20.21 -0.59
C LEU A 66 1.73 20.19 0.76
N ASN A 67 2.71 21.06 0.94
CA ASN A 67 3.38 21.27 2.22
C ASN A 67 2.62 22.33 3.02
N VAL A 68 2.13 21.92 4.19
CA VAL A 68 1.36 22.76 5.09
C VAL A 68 2.25 23.20 6.25
N THR A 69 2.25 24.49 6.56
CA THR A 69 2.92 25.04 7.74
C THR A 69 1.98 25.96 8.52
N GLU A 70 2.19 26.07 9.82
CA GLU A 70 1.41 26.88 10.73
C GLU A 70 2.32 27.87 11.45
N ALA A 71 2.02 29.16 11.34
CA ALA A 71 2.73 30.22 12.07
C ALA A 71 1.79 31.40 12.32
N ASP A 72 1.82 31.97 13.53
CA ASP A 72 1.10 33.20 13.90
C ASP A 72 -0.39 33.21 13.55
N GLY A 73 -1.08 32.07 13.73
CA GLY A 73 -2.50 31.93 13.41
C GLY A 73 -2.82 31.81 11.91
N VAL A 74 -1.81 31.60 11.08
CA VAL A 74 -1.94 31.48 9.62
C VAL A 74 -1.48 30.09 9.18
N VAL A 75 -2.24 29.49 8.27
CA VAL A 75 -1.84 28.31 7.50
C VAL A 75 -1.21 28.79 6.20
N SER A 76 -0.01 28.33 5.91
CA SER A 76 0.64 28.49 4.60
C SER A 76 0.68 27.12 3.92
N VAL A 77 0.18 27.07 2.69
CA VAL A 77 0.26 25.88 1.84
C VAL A 77 1.11 26.19 0.62
N GLU A 78 2.05 25.31 0.31
CA GLU A 78 2.92 25.40 -0.88
C GLU A 78 2.87 24.09 -1.66
N GLN A 79 2.77 24.18 -2.98
CA GLN A 79 2.78 23.01 -3.86
C GLN A 79 4.14 22.76 -4.50
N HIS A 80 4.54 21.51 -4.53
CA HIS A 80 5.73 21.03 -5.26
C HIS A 80 5.42 19.72 -5.96
N ARG A 81 6.25 19.34 -6.92
CA ARG A 81 6.23 17.98 -7.48
C ARG A 81 6.60 16.97 -6.41
N TYR A 82 5.84 15.87 -6.34
CA TYR A 82 6.17 14.74 -5.48
C TYR A 82 6.99 13.69 -6.24
N LEU A 83 8.12 13.28 -5.67
CA LEU A 83 8.85 12.07 -6.05
C LEU A 83 9.06 11.19 -4.81
N SER A 84 8.91 9.88 -4.99
CA SER A 84 9.14 8.85 -3.96
C SER A 84 10.56 8.88 -3.40
N THR A 85 11.51 9.32 -4.22
CA THR A 85 12.95 9.47 -3.93
C THR A 85 13.30 10.76 -3.21
N ASN A 86 12.39 11.76 -3.20
CA ASN A 86 12.58 13.06 -2.57
C ASN A 86 13.88 13.80 -3.00
N ASP A 87 14.22 13.69 -4.27
CA ASP A 87 15.39 14.31 -4.91
C ASP A 87 15.00 15.21 -6.10
N VAL A 88 13.80 15.78 -6.03
CA VAL A 88 13.24 16.69 -7.04
C VAL A 88 14.21 17.84 -7.31
N LYS A 89 14.62 18.00 -8.56
CA LYS A 89 15.46 19.13 -8.97
C LYS A 89 14.62 20.37 -9.29
N PRO A 90 15.18 21.59 -9.19
CA PRO A 90 14.45 22.82 -9.49
C PRO A 90 13.77 22.82 -10.87
N GLU A 91 14.45 22.32 -11.90
CA GLU A 91 13.92 22.20 -13.26
C GLU A 91 12.77 21.19 -13.39
N GLU A 92 12.64 20.26 -12.44
CA GLU A 92 11.56 19.27 -12.40
C GLU A 92 10.33 19.78 -11.63
N ASP A 93 10.48 20.86 -10.85
CA ASP A 93 9.46 21.45 -9.99
C ASP A 93 8.86 22.75 -10.56
N GLU A 94 9.01 23.03 -11.85
CA GLU A 94 8.47 24.25 -12.47
C GLU A 94 6.94 24.23 -12.65
N THR A 95 6.33 23.04 -12.62
CA THR A 95 4.90 22.89 -12.88
C THR A 95 4.06 23.43 -11.72
N ILE A 96 3.11 24.31 -12.03
CA ILE A 96 2.06 24.73 -11.12
C ILE A 96 0.78 23.99 -11.49
N TRP A 97 0.36 23.05 -10.65
CA TRP A 97 -0.93 22.38 -10.81
C TRP A 97 -2.04 23.28 -10.30
N TRP A 98 -3.19 23.21 -10.96
CA TRP A 98 -4.42 23.76 -10.39
C TRP A 98 -4.97 22.73 -9.42
N VAL A 99 -4.61 22.87 -8.14
CA VAL A 99 -4.92 21.87 -7.11
C VAL A 99 -6.25 22.21 -6.44
N PRO A 100 -7.30 21.38 -6.56
CA PRO A 100 -8.54 21.57 -5.81
C PRO A 100 -8.28 21.15 -4.35
N MET A 101 -7.89 22.11 -3.51
CA MET A 101 -7.37 21.83 -2.17
C MET A 101 -8.40 21.14 -1.26
N GLY A 102 -9.69 21.43 -1.44
CA GLY A 102 -10.76 20.84 -0.65
C GLY A 102 -10.57 21.02 0.86
N VAL A 103 -10.22 22.25 1.30
CA VAL A 103 -10.03 22.54 2.73
C VAL A 103 -11.37 22.45 3.46
N HIS A 104 -11.39 21.73 4.57
CA HIS A 104 -12.58 21.52 5.39
C HIS A 104 -12.27 21.63 6.90
N PRO A 105 -13.00 22.47 7.67
CA PRO A 105 -13.98 23.45 7.18
C PRO A 105 -13.32 24.50 6.29
N LYS A 106 -14.06 25.03 5.30
CA LYS A 106 -13.53 26.04 4.38
C LYS A 106 -13.29 27.36 5.17
N PRO A 107 -12.05 27.87 5.23
CA PRO A 107 -11.78 29.18 5.82
C PRO A 107 -12.47 30.29 5.02
N THR A 108 -13.05 31.26 5.72
CA THR A 108 -13.68 32.45 5.11
C THR A 108 -12.69 33.31 4.32
N SER A 109 -11.41 33.25 4.69
CA SER A 109 -10.30 33.91 3.99
C SER A 109 -9.95 33.29 2.63
N ILE A 110 -10.49 32.10 2.29
CA ILE A 110 -10.39 31.53 0.94
C ILE A 110 -11.53 32.06 0.06
N ALA A 111 -11.23 33.12 -0.70
CA ALA A 111 -12.20 33.77 -1.59
C ALA A 111 -12.68 32.87 -2.75
N ASP A 112 -11.82 32.02 -3.29
CA ASP A 112 -12.19 31.11 -4.39
C ASP A 112 -13.27 30.13 -3.90
N PRO A 113 -14.49 30.11 -4.47
CA PRO A 113 -15.53 29.15 -4.13
C PRO A 113 -15.06 27.70 -4.26
N ASN A 114 -14.23 27.40 -5.27
CA ASN A 114 -13.76 26.05 -5.60
C ASN A 114 -12.48 25.66 -4.85
N GLN A 115 -11.93 26.56 -4.02
CA GLN A 115 -10.73 26.31 -3.21
C GLN A 115 -9.52 25.82 -4.05
N THR A 116 -9.32 26.40 -5.25
CA THR A 116 -8.28 25.96 -6.18
C THR A 116 -7.00 26.74 -5.95
N LEU A 117 -5.92 26.04 -5.59
CA LEU A 117 -4.58 26.61 -5.57
C LEU A 117 -4.06 26.69 -7.00
N LYS A 118 -4.02 27.91 -7.56
CA LYS A 118 -3.54 28.20 -8.93
C LYS A 118 -2.12 28.77 -8.97
N THR A 119 -1.52 28.98 -7.81
CA THR A 119 -0.19 29.58 -7.61
C THR A 119 0.71 28.62 -6.84
N ARG A 120 2.00 28.94 -6.71
CA ARG A 120 2.95 28.16 -5.91
C ARG A 120 2.49 27.99 -4.46
N SER A 121 1.95 29.06 -3.87
CA SER A 121 1.51 29.05 -2.48
C SER A 121 0.23 29.87 -2.27
N LEU A 122 -0.42 29.60 -1.14
CA LEU A 122 -1.55 30.35 -0.61
C LEU A 122 -1.43 30.42 0.91
N LYS A 123 -1.90 31.54 1.50
CA LYS A 123 -2.02 31.71 2.94
C LYS A 123 -3.47 32.02 3.31
N PHE A 124 -3.93 31.47 4.42
CA PHE A 124 -5.25 31.72 4.96
C PHE A 124 -5.25 31.56 6.48
N GLU A 125 -6.27 32.08 7.16
CA GLU A 125 -6.40 32.00 8.61
C GLU A 125 -6.56 30.54 9.06
N ILE A 126 -5.87 30.15 10.13
CA ILE A 126 -6.00 28.79 10.67
C ILE A 126 -7.45 28.55 11.12
N PRO A 127 -8.11 27.47 10.65
CA PRO A 127 -9.42 27.11 11.14
C PRO A 127 -9.39 26.83 12.65
N GLU A 128 -10.52 27.09 13.32
CA GLU A 128 -10.68 26.66 14.70
C GLU A 128 -10.70 25.11 14.78
N GLY A 129 -9.83 24.54 15.60
CA GLY A 129 -9.73 23.09 15.78
C GLY A 129 -8.95 22.35 14.68
N ALA A 130 -9.45 21.18 14.30
CA ALA A 130 -8.88 20.35 13.25
C ALA A 130 -9.39 20.80 11.87
N TYR A 131 -8.53 20.68 10.85
CA TYR A 131 -8.89 20.91 9.46
C TYR A 131 -8.23 19.86 8.58
N LEU A 132 -8.82 19.64 7.41
CA LEU A 132 -8.34 18.70 6.41
C LEU A 132 -8.20 19.41 5.07
N PHE A 133 -7.09 19.17 4.38
CA PHE A 133 -7.01 19.24 2.93
C PHE A 133 -7.48 17.93 2.32
N ASN A 134 -7.83 17.99 1.03
CA ASN A 134 -8.27 16.85 0.24
C ASN A 134 -9.45 16.12 0.89
N LYS A 135 -10.48 16.86 1.32
CA LYS A 135 -11.69 16.25 1.89
C LYS A 135 -12.26 15.16 0.96
N ASP A 136 -12.65 14.06 1.57
CA ASP A 136 -13.09 12.81 0.96
C ASP A 136 -12.03 12.10 0.11
N TYR A 137 -10.76 12.53 0.24
CA TYR A 137 -9.60 12.02 -0.48
C TYR A 137 -9.86 11.89 -1.99
N SER A 138 -10.40 12.97 -2.55
CA SER A 138 -10.90 13.03 -3.93
C SER A 138 -9.86 13.55 -4.93
N GLY A 139 -8.92 14.36 -4.46
CA GLY A 139 -7.82 14.93 -5.22
C GLY A 139 -6.64 13.99 -5.37
N VAL A 140 -5.94 14.10 -6.51
CA VAL A 140 -4.77 13.29 -6.85
C VAL A 140 -3.49 14.02 -6.46
N PHE A 141 -3.36 14.33 -5.18
CA PHE A 141 -2.21 14.99 -4.57
C PHE A 141 -2.01 14.48 -3.15
N ARG A 142 -0.83 14.72 -2.58
CA ARG A 142 -0.53 14.36 -1.18
C ARG A 142 -0.51 15.59 -0.30
N THR A 143 -0.89 15.46 0.96
CA THR A 143 -0.75 16.56 1.93
C THR A 143 0.24 16.21 3.03
N ASN A 144 1.26 17.05 3.18
CA ASN A 144 2.22 17.00 4.28
C ASN A 144 1.81 17.98 5.37
N TYR A 145 1.34 17.45 6.50
CA TYR A 145 0.90 18.24 7.64
C TYR A 145 2.02 18.44 8.67
N PRO A 146 2.05 19.57 9.37
CA PRO A 146 2.91 19.72 10.53
C PRO A 146 2.42 18.81 11.68
N PRO A 147 3.31 18.39 12.60
CA PRO A 147 2.93 17.51 13.71
C PRO A 147 1.77 18.04 14.57
N SER A 148 1.67 19.36 14.75
CA SER A 148 0.57 20.01 15.47
C SER A 148 -0.80 19.75 14.83
N ALA A 149 -0.88 19.79 13.50
CA ALA A 149 -2.10 19.50 12.76
C ALA A 149 -2.44 18.00 12.81
N ILE A 150 -1.44 17.13 12.70
CA ILE A 150 -1.62 15.67 12.84
C ILE A 150 -2.25 15.34 14.19
N ALA A 151 -1.78 15.96 15.28
CA ALA A 151 -2.36 15.75 16.61
C ALA A 151 -3.84 16.17 16.68
N ARG A 152 -4.19 17.37 16.18
CA ARG A 152 -5.60 17.83 16.17
C ARG A 152 -6.49 16.94 15.29
N ILE A 153 -6.00 16.49 14.14
CA ILE A 153 -6.71 15.53 13.28
C ILE A 153 -6.88 14.19 14.01
N GLY A 154 -5.84 13.73 14.70
CA GLY A 154 -5.87 12.53 15.54
C GLY A 154 -6.96 12.59 16.60
N ASP A 155 -7.06 13.69 17.33
CA ASP A 155 -8.11 13.90 18.34
C ASP A 155 -9.52 13.85 17.72
N ALA A 156 -9.69 14.39 16.51
CA ALA A 156 -10.94 14.29 15.76
C ALA A 156 -11.27 12.84 15.35
N ILE A 157 -10.27 12.04 14.96
CA ILE A 157 -10.45 10.60 14.69
C ILE A 157 -10.87 9.86 15.96
N LEU A 158 -10.17 10.09 17.08
CA LEU A 158 -10.45 9.40 18.34
C LEU A 158 -11.84 9.69 18.90
N SER A 159 -12.28 10.93 18.78
CA SER A 159 -13.62 11.37 19.23
C SER A 159 -14.75 10.93 18.31
N GLY A 160 -14.44 10.37 17.13
CA GLY A 160 -15.44 9.99 16.14
C GLY A 160 -16.11 11.19 15.46
N SER A 161 -15.39 12.31 15.34
CA SER A 161 -15.89 13.53 14.71
C SER A 161 -16.24 13.31 13.23
N ASP A 162 -17.40 13.84 12.81
CA ASP A 162 -17.84 13.83 11.41
C ASP A 162 -16.92 14.63 10.47
N LEU A 163 -16.02 15.44 11.03
CA LEU A 163 -14.97 16.13 10.27
C LEU A 163 -14.11 15.14 9.46
N VAL A 164 -13.78 13.99 10.05
CA VAL A 164 -12.83 13.02 9.47
C VAL A 164 -13.58 11.75 9.04
N GLY A 165 -14.11 11.79 7.82
CA GLY A 165 -14.85 10.69 7.22
C GLY A 165 -13.98 9.49 6.88
N LEU A 166 -14.62 8.40 6.43
CA LEU A 166 -13.95 7.15 6.07
C LEU A 166 -12.81 7.34 5.05
N SER A 167 -13.08 8.08 3.96
CA SER A 167 -12.08 8.32 2.93
C SER A 167 -10.95 9.23 3.43
N ASP A 168 -11.23 10.18 4.32
CA ASP A 168 -10.21 11.04 4.93
C ASP A 168 -9.26 10.21 5.80
N ARG A 169 -9.83 9.33 6.63
CA ARG A 169 -9.06 8.40 7.48
C ARG A 169 -8.13 7.51 6.65
N ALA A 170 -8.66 6.87 5.61
CA ALA A 170 -7.81 6.10 4.70
C ALA A 170 -6.76 6.97 3.98
N GLY A 171 -7.15 8.17 3.55
CA GLY A 171 -6.28 9.12 2.87
C GLY A 171 -5.10 9.60 3.73
N LEU A 172 -5.36 9.91 5.00
CA LEU A 172 -4.34 10.32 5.97
C LEU A 172 -3.30 9.21 6.20
N VAL A 173 -3.76 7.96 6.37
CA VAL A 173 -2.85 6.81 6.45
C VAL A 173 -2.05 6.66 5.16
N ALA A 174 -2.68 6.81 3.99
CA ALA A 174 -2.02 6.68 2.69
C ALA A 174 -0.95 7.75 2.47
N ASP A 175 -1.24 9.00 2.80
CA ASP A 175 -0.34 10.12 2.59
C ASP A 175 0.79 10.11 3.59
N ILE A 176 0.48 10.12 4.89
CA ILE A 176 1.50 10.27 5.93
C ILE A 176 2.49 9.10 5.90
N SER A 177 2.03 7.86 5.64
CA SER A 177 2.96 6.72 5.44
C SER A 177 3.84 6.84 4.20
N SER A 178 3.28 7.30 3.07
CA SER A 178 4.05 7.45 1.82
C SER A 178 5.07 8.59 1.94
N LEU A 179 4.70 9.67 2.61
CA LEU A 179 5.56 10.82 2.90
C LEU A 179 6.65 10.48 3.92
N ALA A 180 6.32 9.64 4.90
CA ALA A 180 7.29 9.12 5.86
C ALA A 180 8.34 8.26 5.15
N LYS A 181 7.91 7.38 4.24
CA LYS A 181 8.80 6.54 3.43
C LYS A 181 9.72 7.40 2.55
N SER A 182 9.17 8.36 1.81
CA SER A 182 9.96 9.24 0.93
C SER A 182 10.80 10.27 1.68
N GLY A 183 10.55 10.52 2.97
CA GLY A 183 11.32 11.46 3.79
C GLY A 183 10.86 12.92 3.72
N HIS A 184 9.60 13.17 3.35
CA HIS A 184 8.98 14.49 3.51
C HIS A 184 8.45 14.73 4.94
N THR A 185 8.31 13.67 5.72
CA THR A 185 7.99 13.69 7.15
C THR A 185 8.72 12.54 7.83
N GLU A 186 8.82 12.57 9.16
CA GLU A 186 9.46 11.51 9.94
C GLU A 186 8.52 10.31 10.12
N THR A 187 9.09 9.11 10.25
CA THR A 187 8.31 7.86 10.45
C THR A 187 7.50 7.89 11.74
N LYS A 188 8.01 8.56 12.78
CA LYS A 188 7.29 8.74 14.04
C LYS A 188 5.95 9.46 13.85
N ASN A 189 5.84 10.42 12.93
CA ASN A 189 4.59 11.16 12.71
C ASN A 189 3.50 10.23 12.16
N PHE A 190 3.89 9.25 11.34
CA PHE A 190 2.97 8.20 10.89
C PHE A 190 2.57 7.28 12.06
N LEU A 191 3.51 6.85 12.88
CA LEU A 191 3.19 5.97 14.02
C LEU A 191 2.33 6.68 15.08
N ASP A 192 2.59 7.96 15.34
CA ASP A 192 1.77 8.81 16.20
C ASP A 192 0.33 8.87 15.67
N LEU A 193 0.14 9.12 14.35
CA LEU A 193 -1.18 9.08 13.72
C LEU A 193 -1.88 7.73 13.94
N VAL A 194 -1.17 6.61 13.76
CA VAL A 194 -1.76 5.25 13.90
C VAL A 194 -2.36 5.03 15.29
N GLN A 195 -1.80 5.62 16.34
CA GLN A 195 -2.32 5.47 17.72
C GLN A 195 -3.75 6.02 17.89
N TYR A 196 -4.16 6.96 17.05
CA TYR A 196 -5.51 7.54 17.07
C TYR A 196 -6.58 6.60 16.44
N TYR A 197 -6.17 5.49 15.82
CA TYR A 197 -7.09 4.54 15.16
C TYR A 197 -7.59 3.42 16.06
N LYS A 198 -7.36 3.47 17.38
CA LYS A 198 -7.76 2.40 18.31
C LYS A 198 -9.26 2.04 18.29
N ASN A 199 -10.13 2.98 17.88
CA ASN A 199 -11.58 2.77 17.77
C ASN A 199 -12.05 2.45 16.33
N GLU A 200 -11.13 2.27 15.37
CA GLU A 200 -11.47 2.04 13.97
C GLU A 200 -12.11 0.65 13.77
N ASN A 201 -13.14 0.58 12.92
CA ASN A 201 -13.86 -0.65 12.60
C ASN A 201 -14.07 -0.87 11.09
N THR A 202 -13.52 0.02 10.27
CA THR A 202 -13.70 0.00 8.82
C THR A 202 -12.63 -0.87 8.17
N TYR A 203 -13.07 -1.88 7.41
CA TYR A 203 -12.19 -2.77 6.64
C TYR A 203 -11.13 -2.02 5.83
N VAL A 204 -11.53 -1.03 5.02
CA VAL A 204 -10.61 -0.35 4.09
C VAL A 204 -9.51 0.42 4.83
N VAL A 205 -9.84 1.05 5.96
CA VAL A 205 -8.86 1.76 6.79
C VAL A 205 -7.90 0.77 7.45
N TRP A 206 -8.43 -0.33 7.99
CA TRP A 206 -7.62 -1.38 8.61
C TRP A 206 -6.69 -2.11 7.64
N GLU A 207 -7.16 -2.42 6.42
CA GLU A 207 -6.32 -3.03 5.38
C GLU A 207 -5.10 -2.13 5.12
N LEU A 208 -5.32 -0.82 5.00
CA LEU A 208 -4.25 0.13 4.76
C LEU A 208 -3.33 0.30 5.97
N LEU A 209 -3.87 0.41 7.19
CA LEU A 209 -3.07 0.46 8.43
C LEU A 209 -2.17 -0.77 8.54
N ALA A 210 -2.76 -1.97 8.41
CA ALA A 210 -2.03 -3.24 8.47
C ALA A 210 -0.95 -3.33 7.39
N GLN A 211 -1.25 -2.90 6.17
CA GLN A 211 -0.28 -2.87 5.08
C GLN A 211 0.89 -1.93 5.38
N ARG A 212 0.62 -0.70 5.81
CA ARG A 212 1.65 0.33 6.02
C ARG A 212 2.51 0.09 7.24
N VAL A 213 1.91 -0.35 8.36
CA VAL A 213 2.68 -0.75 9.55
C VAL A 213 3.44 -2.06 9.28
N GLY A 214 2.85 -2.98 8.50
CA GLY A 214 3.53 -4.19 8.02
C GLY A 214 4.75 -3.89 7.16
N GLU A 215 4.68 -2.87 6.30
CA GLU A 215 5.78 -2.40 5.47
C GLU A 215 6.98 -1.93 6.30
N ILE A 216 6.75 -1.21 7.41
CA ILE A 216 7.81 -0.82 8.35
C ILE A 216 8.49 -2.08 8.91
N GLY A 217 7.71 -3.02 9.44
CA GLY A 217 8.26 -4.25 9.99
C GLY A 217 9.07 -5.06 8.97
N ALA A 218 8.63 -5.05 7.70
CA ALA A 218 9.31 -5.74 6.61
C ALA A 218 10.62 -5.06 6.18
N ILE A 219 10.65 -3.73 6.06
CA ILE A 219 11.80 -2.97 5.57
C ILE A 219 12.89 -2.84 6.63
N PHE A 220 12.52 -2.67 7.90
CA PHE A 220 13.47 -2.52 9.00
C PHE A 220 13.87 -3.87 9.65
N ALA A 221 13.51 -5.00 9.02
CA ALA A 221 13.73 -6.34 9.56
C ALA A 221 15.22 -6.71 9.76
N ALA A 222 16.15 -6.03 9.08
CA ALA A 222 17.58 -6.28 9.26
C ALA A 222 18.09 -5.92 10.67
N ASN A 223 17.43 -4.98 11.35
CA ASN A 223 17.67 -4.69 12.75
C ASN A 223 16.68 -5.48 13.61
N GLU A 224 17.14 -6.60 14.16
CA GLU A 224 16.28 -7.54 14.92
C GLU A 224 15.58 -6.86 16.11
N THR A 225 16.25 -5.96 16.84
CA THR A 225 15.64 -5.25 17.96
C THR A 225 14.47 -4.38 17.49
N VAL A 226 14.69 -3.52 16.49
CA VAL A 226 13.65 -2.67 15.93
C VAL A 226 12.52 -3.51 15.33
N HIS A 227 12.86 -4.61 14.65
CA HIS A 227 11.89 -5.54 14.10
C HIS A 227 10.96 -6.08 15.19
N GLN A 228 11.50 -6.61 16.28
CA GLN A 228 10.70 -7.16 17.39
C GLN A 228 9.82 -6.09 18.07
N GLN A 229 10.32 -4.86 18.21
CA GLN A 229 9.54 -3.74 18.74
C GLN A 229 8.39 -3.35 17.81
N VAL A 230 8.60 -3.34 16.48
CA VAL A 230 7.52 -3.11 15.51
C VAL A 230 6.48 -4.23 15.57
N LEU A 231 6.90 -5.49 15.73
CA LEU A 231 5.95 -6.60 15.93
C LEU A 231 5.16 -6.42 17.24
N HIS A 232 5.78 -5.92 18.31
CA HIS A 232 5.07 -5.58 19.55
C HIS A 232 4.03 -4.49 19.34
N PHE A 233 4.41 -3.39 18.66
CA PHE A 233 3.47 -2.34 18.27
C PHE A 233 2.28 -2.90 17.47
N GLN A 234 2.54 -3.76 16.48
CA GLN A 234 1.49 -4.41 15.69
C GLN A 234 0.55 -5.28 16.54
N ARG A 235 1.10 -6.07 17.49
CA ARG A 235 0.28 -6.87 18.42
C ARG A 235 -0.63 -5.96 19.25
N ASN A 236 -0.09 -4.90 19.84
CA ASN A 236 -0.86 -3.96 20.65
C ASN A 236 -1.99 -3.29 19.85
N LEU A 237 -1.70 -2.93 18.59
CA LEU A 237 -2.68 -2.30 17.71
C LEU A 237 -3.90 -3.21 17.41
N VAL A 238 -3.69 -4.52 17.25
CA VAL A 238 -4.76 -5.44 16.82
C VAL A 238 -5.42 -6.23 17.94
N ASP A 239 -4.88 -6.19 19.16
CA ASP A 239 -5.27 -7.05 20.29
C ASP A 239 -6.78 -7.02 20.56
N GLN A 240 -7.32 -5.82 20.77
CA GLN A 240 -8.76 -5.62 21.00
C GLN A 240 -9.62 -6.14 19.83
N MET A 241 -9.14 -6.00 18.60
CA MET A 241 -9.87 -6.44 17.42
C MET A 241 -9.81 -7.96 17.23
N VAL A 242 -8.73 -8.62 17.66
CA VAL A 242 -8.63 -10.08 17.69
C VAL A 242 -9.68 -10.65 18.63
N GLU A 243 -9.82 -10.08 19.83
CA GLU A 243 -10.84 -10.51 20.81
C GLU A 243 -12.26 -10.25 20.30
N LYS A 244 -12.50 -9.05 19.74
CA LYS A 244 -13.82 -8.64 19.24
C LYS A 244 -14.30 -9.50 18.08
N LEU A 245 -13.40 -9.79 17.14
CA LEU A 245 -13.73 -10.54 15.94
C LEU A 245 -13.65 -12.04 16.25
N GLY A 246 -12.49 -12.56 16.64
CA GLY A 246 -12.26 -13.99 16.76
C GLY A 246 -12.24 -14.72 15.40
N TRP A 247 -12.44 -16.04 15.44
CA TRP A 247 -12.23 -16.94 14.29
C TRP A 247 -13.52 -17.46 13.63
N GLU A 248 -14.66 -17.20 14.23
CA GLU A 248 -15.95 -17.70 13.74
C GLU A 248 -16.54 -16.78 12.67
N PHE A 249 -17.27 -17.38 11.72
CA PHE A 249 -18.00 -16.71 10.64
C PHE A 249 -19.50 -16.97 10.81
N PRO A 250 -20.21 -16.14 11.57
CA PRO A 250 -21.64 -16.31 11.80
C PRO A 250 -22.46 -16.18 10.51
N GLU A 251 -23.61 -16.87 10.46
CA GLU A 251 -24.56 -16.70 9.36
C GLU A 251 -25.09 -15.26 9.33
N GLY A 252 -25.12 -14.65 8.13
CA GLY A 252 -25.58 -13.27 7.94
C GLY A 252 -24.55 -12.19 8.29
N GLU A 253 -23.30 -12.55 8.60
CA GLU A 253 -22.23 -11.57 8.79
C GLU A 253 -22.01 -10.71 7.53
N ASP A 254 -21.84 -9.40 7.73
CA ASP A 254 -21.50 -8.47 6.66
C ASP A 254 -20.15 -8.83 6.01
N TYR A 255 -20.10 -8.77 4.68
CA TYR A 255 -18.92 -9.15 3.90
C TYR A 255 -17.65 -8.37 4.31
N LEU A 256 -17.76 -7.07 4.59
CA LEU A 256 -16.60 -6.27 5.00
C LEU A 256 -16.13 -6.64 6.41
N THR A 257 -17.04 -7.07 7.29
CA THR A 257 -16.67 -7.62 8.61
C THR A 257 -15.85 -8.90 8.46
N SER A 258 -16.27 -9.83 7.60
CA SER A 258 -15.49 -11.04 7.30
C SER A 258 -14.12 -10.73 6.69
N ARG A 259 -14.02 -9.68 5.87
CA ARG A 259 -12.75 -9.21 5.31
C ARG A 259 -11.84 -8.59 6.37
N LEU A 260 -12.41 -7.77 7.26
CA LEU A 260 -11.69 -7.17 8.39
C LEU A 260 -11.13 -8.24 9.33
N ARG A 261 -11.92 -9.26 9.65
CA ARG A 261 -11.49 -10.43 10.43
C ARG A 261 -10.22 -11.05 9.86
N ASN A 262 -10.17 -11.28 8.55
CA ASN A 262 -8.97 -11.81 7.92
C ASN A 262 -7.76 -10.87 8.05
N VAL A 263 -7.94 -9.56 7.88
CA VAL A 263 -6.85 -8.57 8.07
C VAL A 263 -6.32 -8.62 9.48
N ILE A 264 -7.20 -8.58 10.48
CA ILE A 264 -6.82 -8.57 11.90
C ILE A 264 -6.10 -9.85 12.28
N LEU A 265 -6.65 -11.01 11.93
CA LEU A 265 -6.00 -12.30 12.20
C LEU A 265 -4.64 -12.38 11.50
N ARG A 266 -4.54 -12.00 10.22
CA ARG A 266 -3.27 -12.01 9.47
C ARG A 266 -2.22 -11.12 10.12
N THR A 267 -2.58 -9.90 10.51
CA THR A 267 -1.66 -8.98 11.20
C THR A 267 -1.22 -9.54 12.54
N ALA A 268 -2.15 -10.05 13.35
CA ALA A 268 -1.85 -10.66 14.64
C ALA A 268 -0.91 -11.88 14.51
N GLY A 269 -1.16 -12.76 13.53
CA GLY A 269 -0.31 -13.92 13.25
C GLY A 269 1.10 -13.55 12.82
N ARG A 270 1.24 -12.60 11.88
CA ARG A 270 2.53 -12.09 11.43
C ARG A 270 3.30 -11.41 12.55
N ALA A 271 2.59 -10.74 13.46
CA ALA A 271 3.16 -10.13 14.64
C ALA A 271 3.44 -11.13 15.78
N GLY A 272 3.19 -12.43 15.60
CA GLY A 272 3.47 -13.45 16.62
C GLY A 272 2.51 -13.44 17.82
N HIS A 273 1.27 -13.00 17.64
CA HIS A 273 0.25 -13.04 18.70
C HIS A 273 -0.04 -14.49 19.13
N VAL A 274 0.33 -14.81 20.38
CA VAL A 274 0.43 -16.20 20.88
C VAL A 274 -0.89 -16.97 20.75
N ALA A 275 -2.02 -16.39 21.19
CA ALA A 275 -3.31 -17.07 21.14
C ALA A 275 -3.80 -17.28 19.69
N THR A 276 -3.55 -16.31 18.80
CA THR A 276 -3.92 -16.41 17.38
C THR A 276 -3.12 -17.51 16.69
N VAL A 277 -1.80 -17.58 16.93
CA VAL A 277 -0.94 -18.62 16.36
C VAL A 277 -1.34 -20.01 16.89
N ALA A 278 -1.62 -20.13 18.19
CA ALA A 278 -2.06 -21.39 18.78
C ALA A 278 -3.39 -21.88 18.17
N GLU A 279 -4.34 -20.98 17.97
CA GLU A 279 -5.64 -21.30 17.38
C GLU A 279 -5.51 -21.68 15.89
N ALA A 280 -4.65 -20.98 15.14
CA ALA A 280 -4.35 -21.33 13.75
C ALA A 280 -3.79 -22.77 13.64
N LYS A 281 -2.82 -23.12 14.50
CA LYS A 281 -2.24 -24.47 14.57
C LYS A 281 -3.29 -25.52 14.94
N ARG A 282 -4.16 -25.24 15.92
CA ARG A 282 -5.23 -26.15 16.32
C ARG A 282 -6.19 -26.44 15.16
N ARG A 283 -6.69 -25.39 14.50
CA ARG A 283 -7.62 -25.53 13.37
C ARG A 283 -6.98 -26.20 12.17
N PHE A 284 -5.73 -25.84 11.86
CA PHE A 284 -4.98 -26.46 10.77
C PHE A 284 -4.75 -27.96 11.01
N LYS A 285 -4.40 -28.37 12.22
CA LYS A 285 -4.27 -29.79 12.56
C LYS A 285 -5.55 -30.58 12.31
N ILE A 286 -6.71 -30.02 12.70
CA ILE A 286 -8.02 -30.64 12.44
C ILE A 286 -8.29 -30.70 10.93
N PHE A 287 -8.11 -29.57 10.23
CA PHE A 287 -8.26 -29.46 8.79
C PHE A 287 -7.41 -30.46 8.00
N ALA A 288 -6.14 -30.64 8.40
CA ALA A 288 -5.20 -31.53 7.73
C ALA A 288 -5.45 -33.02 8.04
N SER A 289 -6.15 -33.32 9.14
CA SER A 289 -6.40 -34.70 9.58
C SER A 289 -7.57 -35.38 8.87
N ASP A 290 -8.58 -34.62 8.45
CA ASP A 290 -9.80 -35.17 7.85
C ASP A 290 -10.41 -34.17 6.85
N ALA A 291 -10.56 -34.60 5.60
CA ALA A 291 -11.18 -33.79 4.55
C ALA A 291 -12.65 -33.44 4.84
N ALA A 292 -13.35 -34.26 5.65
CA ALA A 292 -14.72 -33.94 6.09
C ALA A 292 -14.77 -32.73 7.05
N GLN A 293 -13.63 -32.33 7.62
CA GLN A 293 -13.52 -31.19 8.53
C GLN A 293 -13.05 -29.90 7.82
N GLU A 294 -13.13 -29.81 6.49
CA GLU A 294 -12.66 -28.65 5.72
C GLU A 294 -13.23 -27.32 6.24
N SER A 295 -14.47 -27.33 6.74
CA SER A 295 -15.18 -26.15 7.25
C SER A 295 -14.58 -25.55 8.52
N ILE A 296 -13.71 -26.26 9.25
CA ILE A 296 -13.05 -25.72 10.46
C ILE A 296 -12.17 -24.50 10.12
N LEU A 297 -11.68 -24.43 8.87
CA LEU A 297 -10.96 -23.30 8.30
C LEU A 297 -11.78 -22.69 7.16
N HIS A 298 -12.51 -21.63 7.50
CA HIS A 298 -13.26 -20.85 6.52
C HIS A 298 -12.34 -20.39 5.36
N PRO A 299 -12.78 -20.46 4.09
CA PRO A 299 -11.95 -20.12 2.93
C PRO A 299 -11.27 -18.75 3.03
N SER A 300 -11.95 -17.74 3.59
CA SER A 300 -11.43 -16.37 3.73
C SER A 300 -10.19 -16.23 4.61
N ILE A 301 -9.93 -17.17 5.52
CA ILE A 301 -8.77 -17.15 6.45
C ILE A 301 -7.80 -18.32 6.24
N ARG A 302 -8.07 -19.18 5.25
CA ARG A 302 -7.29 -20.40 5.00
C ARG A 302 -5.82 -20.09 4.69
N GLN A 303 -5.59 -19.12 3.81
CA GLN A 303 -4.23 -18.65 3.50
C GLN A 303 -3.53 -18.16 4.76
N THR A 304 -4.19 -17.33 5.56
CA THR A 304 -3.63 -16.80 6.80
C THR A 304 -3.30 -17.89 7.80
N ALA A 305 -4.15 -18.91 7.97
CA ALA A 305 -3.84 -20.04 8.83
C ALA A 305 -2.61 -20.83 8.32
N PHE A 306 -2.51 -21.07 7.02
CA PHE A 306 -1.37 -21.79 6.44
C PHE A 306 -0.07 -20.98 6.60
N GLU A 307 -0.10 -19.67 6.33
CA GLU A 307 1.04 -18.76 6.54
C GLU A 307 1.52 -18.81 8.00
N MET A 308 0.60 -18.71 8.97
CA MET A 308 0.94 -18.77 10.40
C MET A 308 1.56 -20.10 10.79
N VAL A 309 0.98 -21.21 10.33
CA VAL A 309 1.44 -22.56 10.64
C VAL A 309 2.85 -22.77 10.08
N LEU A 310 3.10 -22.41 8.82
CA LEU A 310 4.41 -22.55 8.19
C LEU A 310 5.46 -21.60 8.78
N SER A 311 5.06 -20.40 9.20
CA SER A 311 5.96 -19.46 9.89
C SER A 311 6.41 -19.95 11.27
N ASN A 312 5.66 -20.88 11.87
CA ASN A 312 5.87 -21.37 13.24
C ASN A 312 6.04 -22.89 13.30
N GLY A 313 6.24 -23.55 12.16
CA GLY A 313 6.29 -25.01 12.00
C GLY A 313 7.60 -25.47 11.37
N GLY A 314 7.62 -26.71 10.90
CA GLY A 314 8.76 -27.33 10.23
C GLY A 314 8.33 -28.22 9.08
N ASP A 315 9.08 -29.32 8.87
CA ASP A 315 8.84 -30.22 7.75
C ASP A 315 7.43 -30.83 7.77
N GLU A 316 6.89 -31.23 8.93
CA GLU A 316 5.55 -31.84 9.02
C GLU A 316 4.47 -30.94 8.41
N GLU A 317 4.39 -29.69 8.87
CA GLU A 317 3.41 -28.73 8.38
C GLU A 317 3.64 -28.37 6.91
N PHE A 318 4.91 -28.24 6.50
CA PHE A 318 5.28 -28.01 5.11
C PHE A 318 4.77 -29.12 4.19
N ARG A 319 5.00 -30.39 4.54
CA ARG A 319 4.50 -31.54 3.77
C ARG A 319 2.98 -31.57 3.72
N GLN A 320 2.29 -31.17 4.79
CA GLN A 320 0.82 -31.09 4.81
C GLN A 320 0.30 -30.01 3.84
N VAL A 321 0.89 -28.81 3.83
CA VAL A 321 0.50 -27.74 2.88
C VAL A 321 0.87 -28.12 1.44
N LEU A 322 2.04 -28.74 1.22
CA LEU A 322 2.45 -29.19 -0.11
C LEU A 322 1.52 -30.30 -0.64
N LYS A 323 1.10 -31.24 0.21
CA LYS A 323 0.08 -32.24 -0.13
C LYS A 323 -1.24 -31.57 -0.51
N TYR A 324 -1.67 -30.55 0.24
CA TYR A 324 -2.88 -29.78 -0.09
C TYR A 324 -2.74 -29.09 -1.45
N PHE A 325 -1.59 -28.48 -1.77
CA PHE A 325 -1.33 -27.90 -3.09
C PHE A 325 -1.54 -28.92 -4.22
N HIS A 326 -0.97 -30.12 -4.10
CA HIS A 326 -1.09 -31.14 -5.15
C HIS A 326 -2.49 -31.75 -5.27
N SER A 327 -3.28 -31.77 -4.20
CA SER A 327 -4.59 -32.43 -4.15
C SER A 327 -5.79 -31.49 -4.25
N ALA A 328 -5.57 -30.17 -4.12
CA ALA A 328 -6.65 -29.20 -4.15
C ALA A 328 -7.41 -29.23 -5.50
N PRO A 329 -8.75 -29.37 -5.49
CA PRO A 329 -9.55 -29.53 -6.70
C PRO A 329 -9.68 -28.25 -7.52
N LYS A 330 -9.44 -27.08 -6.91
CA LYS A 330 -9.66 -25.77 -7.53
C LYS A 330 -8.38 -24.93 -7.54
N GLN A 331 -8.25 -24.10 -8.57
CA GLN A 331 -7.06 -23.29 -8.76
C GLN A 331 -6.84 -22.23 -7.68
N ASP A 332 -7.90 -21.59 -7.22
CA ASP A 332 -7.86 -20.61 -6.13
C ASP A 332 -7.31 -21.23 -4.83
N GLN A 333 -7.66 -22.48 -4.56
CA GLN A 333 -7.14 -23.24 -3.43
C GLN A 333 -5.65 -23.59 -3.58
N GLN A 334 -5.19 -23.92 -4.79
CA GLN A 334 -3.76 -24.12 -5.04
C GLN A 334 -2.96 -22.83 -4.83
N VAL A 335 -3.48 -21.70 -5.29
CA VAL A 335 -2.85 -20.37 -5.11
C VAL A 335 -2.69 -20.03 -3.62
N VAL A 336 -3.70 -20.34 -2.79
CA VAL A 336 -3.63 -20.20 -1.33
C VAL A 336 -2.42 -20.94 -0.75
N ALA A 337 -2.18 -22.17 -1.20
CA ALA A 337 -1.04 -22.95 -0.75
C ALA A 337 0.30 -22.38 -1.27
N LEU A 338 0.38 -22.01 -2.54
CA LEU A 338 1.60 -21.45 -3.14
C LEU A 338 2.08 -20.17 -2.44
N LEU A 339 1.15 -19.27 -2.10
CA LEU A 339 1.46 -18.06 -1.33
C LEU A 339 1.96 -18.42 0.09
N ALA A 340 1.27 -19.36 0.75
CA ALA A 340 1.61 -19.75 2.12
C ALA A 340 2.95 -20.47 2.22
N LEU A 341 3.30 -21.32 1.25
CA LEU A 341 4.57 -22.06 1.21
C LEU A 341 5.79 -21.14 1.33
N GLY A 342 5.73 -19.90 0.85
CA GLY A 342 6.80 -18.91 1.01
C GLY A 342 7.08 -18.48 2.45
N SER A 343 6.23 -18.84 3.41
CA SER A 343 6.33 -18.45 4.83
C SER A 343 7.24 -19.36 5.67
N VAL A 344 7.78 -20.44 5.10
CA VAL A 344 8.71 -21.36 5.79
C VAL A 344 9.96 -20.64 6.31
N GLN A 345 10.47 -21.06 7.47
CA GLN A 345 11.57 -20.34 8.15
C GLN A 345 12.93 -21.01 7.98
N GLN A 346 12.96 -22.30 7.66
CA GLN A 346 14.16 -23.11 7.58
C GLN A 346 14.82 -22.98 6.20
N PRO A 347 16.14 -22.74 6.10
CA PRO A 347 16.83 -22.56 4.83
C PRO A 347 16.62 -23.69 3.82
N GLU A 348 16.57 -24.94 4.27
CA GLU A 348 16.34 -26.12 3.45
C GLU A 348 14.94 -26.13 2.83
N LEU A 349 13.91 -25.73 3.58
CA LEU A 349 12.54 -25.64 3.09
C LEU A 349 12.37 -24.43 2.17
N ILE A 350 13.04 -23.30 2.46
CA ILE A 350 13.08 -22.13 1.56
C ILE A 350 13.65 -22.54 0.20
N ALA A 351 14.76 -23.29 0.18
CA ALA A 351 15.37 -23.80 -1.05
C ALA A 351 14.44 -24.76 -1.81
N GLU A 352 13.67 -25.59 -1.10
CA GLU A 352 12.67 -26.47 -1.71
C GLU A 352 11.53 -25.68 -2.38
N VAL A 353 11.02 -24.62 -1.73
CA VAL A 353 9.99 -23.73 -2.30
C VAL A 353 10.53 -22.97 -3.51
N GLN A 354 11.79 -22.53 -3.47
CA GLN A 354 12.45 -21.92 -4.61
C GLN A 354 12.55 -22.89 -5.79
N ALA A 355 12.98 -24.13 -5.55
CA ALA A 355 13.02 -25.16 -6.60
C ALA A 355 11.62 -25.47 -7.16
N LEU A 356 10.59 -25.50 -6.30
CA LEU A 356 9.19 -25.69 -6.69
C LEU A 356 8.74 -24.60 -7.69
N ALA A 357 9.18 -23.34 -7.50
CA ALA A 357 8.80 -22.20 -8.35
C ALA A 357 9.12 -22.38 -9.84
N ILE A 358 10.15 -23.15 -10.17
CA ILE A 358 10.58 -23.42 -11.55
C ILE A 358 10.28 -24.85 -12.01
N SER A 359 9.72 -25.69 -11.14
CA SER A 359 9.36 -27.08 -11.43
C SER A 359 8.18 -27.19 -12.41
N GLU A 360 7.91 -28.39 -12.90
CA GLU A 360 6.72 -28.70 -13.70
C GLU A 360 5.42 -28.73 -12.89
N HIS A 361 5.50 -28.79 -11.56
CA HIS A 361 4.33 -28.79 -10.68
C HIS A 361 3.67 -27.42 -10.56
N VAL A 362 4.42 -26.34 -10.78
CA VAL A 362 3.90 -24.96 -10.77
C VAL A 362 3.70 -24.51 -12.21
N ARG A 363 2.47 -24.13 -12.55
CA ARG A 363 2.15 -23.60 -13.89
C ARG A 363 2.93 -22.31 -14.11
N PRO A 364 3.45 -22.03 -15.32
CA PRO A 364 4.28 -20.84 -15.56
C PRO A 364 3.66 -19.53 -15.07
N GLN A 365 2.35 -19.31 -15.23
CA GLN A 365 1.69 -18.08 -14.75
C GLN A 365 1.67 -17.95 -13.21
N ASP A 366 1.79 -19.06 -12.47
CA ASP A 366 1.67 -19.10 -11.01
C ASP A 366 3.01 -18.88 -10.29
N ILE A 367 4.13 -18.78 -11.01
CA ILE A 367 5.45 -18.48 -10.42
C ILE A 367 5.40 -17.22 -9.55
N THR A 368 4.58 -16.25 -9.95
CA THR A 368 4.43 -14.96 -9.29
C THR A 368 3.90 -15.11 -7.86
N TYR A 369 3.04 -16.11 -7.60
CA TYR A 369 2.54 -16.40 -6.25
C TYR A 369 3.63 -16.95 -5.33
N VAL A 370 4.48 -17.85 -5.84
CA VAL A 370 5.60 -18.42 -5.07
C VAL A 370 6.62 -17.33 -4.75
N LEU A 371 7.00 -16.53 -5.75
CA LEU A 371 7.91 -15.39 -5.54
C LEU A 371 7.31 -14.37 -4.58
N ALA A 372 6.02 -14.04 -4.68
CA ALA A 372 5.37 -13.11 -3.76
C ALA A 372 5.40 -13.63 -2.30
N GLY A 373 5.13 -14.92 -2.08
CA GLY A 373 5.22 -15.54 -0.76
C GLY A 373 6.63 -15.46 -0.17
N LEU A 374 7.64 -15.89 -0.95
CA LEU A 374 9.05 -15.84 -0.53
C LEU A 374 9.54 -14.41 -0.28
N SER A 375 9.15 -13.47 -1.14
CA SER A 375 9.45 -12.05 -0.98
C SER A 375 8.76 -11.41 0.21
N GLY A 376 7.69 -11.98 0.74
CA GLY A 376 7.09 -11.53 2.00
C GLY A 376 7.87 -11.95 3.24
N ASN A 377 8.73 -12.96 3.11
CA ASN A 377 9.43 -13.60 4.23
C ASN A 377 10.85 -13.06 4.39
N ALA A 378 11.12 -12.34 5.48
CA ALA A 378 12.41 -11.69 5.76
C ALA A 378 13.62 -12.63 5.67
N LYS A 379 13.46 -13.93 6.01
CA LYS A 379 14.53 -14.93 5.91
C LYS A 379 14.77 -15.43 4.49
N ALA A 380 13.81 -15.28 3.59
CA ALA A 380 13.87 -15.82 2.22
C ALA A 380 14.20 -14.77 1.15
N ARG A 381 13.83 -13.48 1.35
CA ARG A 381 13.87 -12.46 0.26
C ARG A 381 15.21 -12.36 -0.45
N LEU A 382 16.30 -12.22 0.30
CA LEU A 382 17.65 -12.10 -0.26
C LEU A 382 18.03 -13.37 -1.05
N SER A 383 17.86 -14.55 -0.44
CA SER A 383 18.14 -15.83 -1.12
C SER A 383 17.27 -16.04 -2.36
N THR A 384 16.07 -15.45 -2.40
CA THR A 384 15.16 -15.52 -3.54
C THR A 384 15.65 -14.67 -4.70
N TRP A 385 16.26 -13.51 -4.44
CA TRP A 385 16.96 -12.75 -5.47
C TRP A 385 18.16 -13.53 -6.03
N GLU A 386 18.98 -14.13 -5.16
CA GLU A 386 20.09 -14.99 -5.58
C GLU A 386 19.61 -16.20 -6.41
N PHE A 387 18.50 -16.80 -6.02
CA PHE A 387 17.86 -17.87 -6.78
C PHE A 387 17.44 -17.41 -8.18
N VAL A 388 16.83 -16.23 -8.31
CA VAL A 388 16.45 -15.65 -9.60
C VAL A 388 17.68 -15.40 -10.47
N LYS A 389 18.76 -14.81 -9.92
CA LYS A 389 20.03 -14.63 -10.65
C LYS A 389 20.59 -15.96 -11.16
N LYS A 390 20.66 -16.96 -10.28
CA LYS A 390 21.20 -18.30 -10.59
C LYS A 390 20.40 -19.01 -11.69
N ASN A 391 19.09 -18.82 -11.73
CA ASN A 391 18.19 -19.49 -12.68
C ASN A 391 17.72 -18.56 -13.81
N TRP A 392 18.40 -17.42 -14.01
CA TRP A 392 17.90 -16.38 -14.89
C TRP A 392 17.66 -16.85 -16.32
N THR A 393 18.58 -17.60 -16.92
CA THR A 393 18.42 -18.12 -18.29
C THR A 393 17.11 -18.91 -18.45
N LEU A 394 16.81 -19.79 -17.49
CA LEU A 394 15.56 -20.57 -17.50
C LEU A 394 14.33 -19.66 -17.37
N ILE A 395 14.37 -18.68 -16.46
CA ILE A 395 13.27 -17.74 -16.21
C ILE A 395 13.05 -16.86 -17.45
N SER A 396 14.12 -16.26 -17.99
CA SER A 396 14.03 -15.39 -19.17
C SER A 396 13.52 -16.15 -20.38
N ASP A 397 14.00 -17.37 -20.62
CA ASP A 397 13.54 -18.18 -21.76
C ASP A 397 12.07 -18.58 -21.63
N ARG A 398 11.62 -18.91 -20.42
CA ARG A 398 10.24 -19.30 -20.12
C ARG A 398 9.26 -18.12 -20.30
N TYR A 399 9.67 -16.91 -19.96
CA TYR A 399 8.78 -15.73 -19.93
C TYR A 399 9.08 -14.66 -20.98
N LYS A 400 9.99 -14.89 -21.93
CA LYS A 400 10.30 -13.93 -23.01
C LYS A 400 9.08 -13.47 -23.82
N SER A 401 8.05 -14.29 -23.94
CA SER A 401 6.79 -13.93 -24.63
C SER A 401 5.76 -13.28 -23.70
N SER A 402 6.09 -13.07 -22.42
CA SER A 402 5.24 -12.45 -21.41
C SER A 402 6.02 -11.40 -20.63
N MET A 403 6.19 -10.23 -21.26
CA MET A 403 6.86 -9.04 -20.70
C MET A 403 6.40 -8.73 -19.26
N GLY A 404 5.09 -8.85 -18.99
CA GLY A 404 4.52 -8.62 -17.67
C GLY A 404 5.01 -9.61 -16.61
N LEU A 405 5.00 -10.91 -16.91
CA LEU A 405 5.44 -11.95 -15.95
C LEU A 405 6.95 -11.89 -15.73
N LEU A 406 7.74 -11.68 -16.78
CA LEU A 406 9.19 -11.54 -16.67
C LEU A 406 9.57 -10.36 -15.76
N GLY A 407 8.90 -9.22 -15.93
CA GLY A 407 9.08 -8.07 -15.05
C GLY A 407 8.72 -8.35 -13.59
N LEU A 408 7.66 -9.14 -13.33
CA LEU A 408 7.31 -9.53 -11.96
C LEU A 408 8.35 -10.45 -11.31
N CYS A 409 8.99 -11.33 -12.08
CA CYS A 409 10.11 -12.17 -11.60
C CYS A 409 11.31 -11.34 -11.13
N VAL A 410 11.50 -10.13 -11.66
CA VAL A 410 12.52 -9.18 -11.20
C VAL A 410 12.03 -8.37 -10.01
N LYS A 411 10.81 -7.82 -10.08
CA LYS A 411 10.29 -6.91 -9.05
C LYS A 411 10.05 -7.57 -7.70
N TYR A 412 9.44 -8.76 -7.67
CA TYR A 412 9.04 -9.37 -6.41
C TYR A 412 10.21 -9.67 -5.48
N PRO A 413 11.30 -10.34 -5.90
CA PRO A 413 12.45 -10.61 -5.02
C PRO A 413 13.05 -9.34 -4.38
N LEU A 414 13.01 -8.22 -5.11
CA LEU A 414 13.62 -6.94 -4.72
C LEU A 414 12.70 -6.02 -3.91
N ALA A 415 11.38 -6.23 -3.94
CA ALA A 415 10.38 -5.25 -3.48
C ALA A 415 10.50 -4.83 -2.00
N GLN A 416 10.96 -5.73 -1.14
CA GLN A 416 11.06 -5.50 0.31
C GLN A 416 12.49 -5.64 0.84
N LEU A 417 13.47 -5.45 -0.04
CA LEU A 417 14.88 -5.31 0.33
C LEU A 417 15.22 -3.83 0.52
N ALA A 418 16.21 -3.57 1.38
CA ALA A 418 16.60 -2.23 1.80
C ALA A 418 18.13 -2.08 1.93
N ASP A 419 18.89 -2.78 1.08
CA ASP A 419 20.36 -2.71 1.05
C ASP A 419 20.83 -1.96 -0.20
N LYS A 420 21.59 -0.88 0.01
CA LYS A 420 22.13 -0.03 -1.06
C LYS A 420 23.12 -0.79 -1.95
N ALA A 421 23.84 -1.78 -1.41
CA ALA A 421 24.75 -2.61 -2.20
C ALA A 421 24.03 -3.44 -3.26
N LEU A 422 22.76 -3.79 -3.01
CA LEU A 422 21.95 -4.55 -3.97
C LEU A 422 21.58 -3.73 -5.22
N VAL A 423 21.63 -2.40 -5.16
CA VAL A 423 21.40 -1.54 -6.33
C VAL A 423 22.50 -1.77 -7.37
N GLN A 424 23.74 -1.83 -6.90
CA GLN A 424 24.89 -2.12 -7.75
C GLN A 424 24.82 -3.56 -8.29
N ASP A 425 24.54 -4.53 -7.42
CA ASP A 425 24.40 -5.94 -7.83
C ASP A 425 23.33 -6.14 -8.93
N VAL A 426 22.15 -5.53 -8.77
CA VAL A 426 21.07 -5.60 -9.78
C VAL A 426 21.50 -4.93 -11.08
N THR A 427 22.14 -3.77 -11.00
CA THR A 427 22.60 -3.01 -12.18
C THR A 427 23.65 -3.79 -12.96
N GLU A 428 24.68 -4.31 -12.27
CA GLU A 428 25.74 -5.11 -12.88
C GLU A 428 25.21 -6.42 -13.45
N PHE A 429 24.27 -7.07 -12.75
CA PHE A 429 23.66 -8.29 -13.23
C PHE A 429 22.96 -8.10 -14.58
N PHE A 430 22.30 -6.96 -14.81
CA PHE A 430 21.57 -6.69 -16.05
C PHE A 430 22.34 -5.89 -17.11
N ALA A 431 23.54 -5.37 -16.81
CA ALA A 431 24.29 -4.47 -17.70
C ALA A 431 24.48 -5.00 -19.13
N GLU A 432 24.75 -6.30 -19.27
CA GLU A 432 25.02 -6.95 -20.57
C GLU A 432 23.83 -7.78 -21.09
N LYS A 433 22.63 -7.62 -20.51
CA LYS A 433 21.43 -8.39 -20.86
C LYS A 433 20.43 -7.53 -21.64
N ASP A 434 19.64 -8.13 -22.52
CA ASP A 434 18.52 -7.42 -23.16
C ASP A 434 17.36 -7.27 -22.16
N THR A 435 17.15 -6.03 -21.71
CA THR A 435 16.13 -5.67 -20.72
C THR A 435 14.89 -5.02 -21.35
N LYS A 436 14.83 -4.83 -22.68
CA LYS A 436 13.76 -4.04 -23.34
C LYS A 436 12.36 -4.47 -22.94
N ASP A 437 12.15 -5.79 -22.80
CA ASP A 437 10.86 -6.39 -22.46
C ASP A 437 10.39 -6.11 -21.02
N PHE A 438 11.30 -5.75 -20.12
CA PHE A 438 11.01 -5.53 -18.70
C PHE A 438 11.71 -4.31 -18.10
N GLN A 439 12.24 -3.40 -18.92
CA GLN A 439 13.04 -2.24 -18.49
C GLN A 439 12.30 -1.43 -17.42
N ARG A 440 11.03 -1.11 -17.65
CA ARG A 440 10.20 -0.38 -16.68
C ARG A 440 10.10 -1.11 -15.33
N ALA A 441 10.03 -2.44 -15.35
CA ALA A 441 9.95 -3.23 -14.13
C ALA A 441 11.29 -3.24 -13.37
N LEU A 442 12.40 -3.30 -14.10
CA LEU A 442 13.76 -3.17 -13.57
C LEU A 442 13.99 -1.79 -12.94
N ASP A 443 13.65 -0.71 -13.65
CA ASP A 443 13.78 0.67 -13.16
C ASP A 443 12.99 0.86 -11.86
N GLN A 444 11.75 0.35 -11.82
CA GLN A 444 10.90 0.41 -10.63
C GLN A 444 11.44 -0.43 -9.45
N ALA A 445 12.13 -1.54 -9.73
CA ALA A 445 12.76 -2.35 -8.70
C ALA A 445 13.97 -1.62 -8.10
N ILE A 446 14.80 -1.00 -8.95
CA ILE A 446 15.95 -0.19 -8.54
C ILE A 446 15.50 1.05 -7.76
N GLU A 447 14.49 1.77 -8.25
CA GLU A 447 13.90 2.92 -7.53
C GLU A 447 13.36 2.48 -6.17
N GLY A 448 12.59 1.39 -6.11
CA GLY A 448 12.04 0.87 -4.85
C GLY A 448 13.13 0.51 -3.84
N LEU A 449 14.21 -0.10 -4.29
CA LEU A 449 15.36 -0.45 -3.45
C LEU A 449 16.07 0.81 -2.93
N ASN A 450 16.31 1.82 -3.78
CA ASN A 450 16.88 3.09 -3.36
C ASN A 450 16.02 3.79 -2.30
N VAL A 451 14.70 3.85 -2.52
CA VAL A 451 13.74 4.46 -1.57
C VAL A 451 13.76 3.70 -0.25
N ASN A 452 13.72 2.37 -0.27
CA ASN A 452 13.74 1.56 0.95
C ASN A 452 15.06 1.74 1.72
N SER A 453 16.20 1.71 1.04
CA SER A 453 17.52 1.91 1.65
C SER A 453 17.67 3.31 2.25
N ALA A 454 17.27 4.36 1.53
CA ALA A 454 17.30 5.72 2.05
C ALA A 454 16.35 5.90 3.25
N TRP A 455 15.22 5.19 3.27
CA TRP A 455 14.31 5.19 4.41
C TRP A 455 14.96 4.58 5.66
N VAL A 456 15.60 3.42 5.53
CA VAL A 456 16.31 2.77 6.65
C VAL A 456 17.47 3.64 7.14
N GLU A 457 18.32 4.13 6.23
CA GLU A 457 19.47 4.99 6.56
C GLU A 457 19.06 6.24 7.34
N ARG A 458 17.93 6.86 6.97
CA ARG A 458 17.42 8.06 7.62
C ARG A 458 16.73 7.81 8.97
N GLU A 459 15.94 6.74 9.08
CA GLU A 459 14.93 6.62 10.14
C GLU A 459 15.19 5.49 11.15
N GLN A 460 16.18 4.61 10.93
CA GLN A 460 16.34 3.44 11.80
C GLN A 460 16.55 3.80 13.27
N GLU A 461 17.37 4.82 13.56
CA GLU A 461 17.63 5.27 14.93
C GLU A 461 16.41 5.96 15.56
N SER A 462 15.78 6.89 14.83
CA SER A 462 14.61 7.63 15.33
C SER A 462 13.40 6.71 15.57
N LEU A 463 13.20 5.72 14.68
CA LEU A 463 12.18 4.69 14.82
C LEU A 463 12.41 3.86 16.10
N GLY A 464 13.63 3.35 16.31
CA GLY A 464 13.98 2.59 17.51
C GLY A 464 13.80 3.41 18.80
N ALA A 465 14.19 4.68 18.79
CA ALA A 465 14.01 5.58 19.92
C ALA A 465 12.52 5.83 20.24
N TRP A 466 11.69 6.04 19.22
CA TRP A 466 10.25 6.23 19.38
C TRP A 466 9.58 4.98 19.95
N LEU A 467 9.91 3.79 19.41
CA LEU A 467 9.35 2.52 19.88
C LEU A 467 9.69 2.28 21.35
N THR A 468 10.96 2.47 21.72
CA THR A 468 11.44 2.33 23.10
C THR A 468 10.75 3.30 24.05
N SER A 469 10.61 4.58 23.64
CA SER A 469 9.98 5.62 24.46
C SER A 469 8.49 5.34 24.71
N ASN A 470 7.82 4.70 23.75
CA ASN A 470 6.43 4.26 23.86
C ASN A 470 6.27 2.84 24.43
N LYS A 471 7.36 2.23 24.93
CA LYS A 471 7.40 0.92 25.61
C LYS A 471 7.01 -0.27 24.73
N TYR A 472 7.36 -0.19 23.44
CA TYR A 472 7.28 -1.33 22.52
C TYR A 472 8.57 -2.13 22.47
#